data_AF-A0A7V3X3L3-F1
#
_entry.id   AF-A0A7V3X3L3-F1
#
_cell.length_a   1.000
_cell.length_b   1.000
_cell.length_c   1.000
_cell.angle_alpha   90.00
_cell.angle_beta   90.00
_cell.angle_gamma   90.00
#
_symmetry.space_group_name_H-M   'P 1'
#
loop_
_entity.id
_entity.type
_entity.pdbx_description
1 polymer ?
#
loop_
_entity_poly.entity_id
_entity_poly.type
_entity_poly.pdbx_seq_one_letter_code
_entity_poly.pdbx_strand_id
1 'polypeptide(L)'
;MRVDPSWASQSQALQGFGQFALPDMVLREDQLEQGLEQLAAQVGCDPYPLPEVPDSHPFRLEEIYDAEIEAATRDAYQRDYMMFGYKALR
;
A
#
# COMPACT_ATOMS: atom_id res chain seq x y z
N MET A 1 12.58 1.02 20.42
CA MET A 1 12.01 2.25 19.82
C MET A 1 10.68 1.87 19.19
N ARG A 2 9.58 2.52 19.58
CA ARG A 2 8.26 2.31 18.96
C ARG A 2 8.13 3.29 17.80
N VAL A 3 7.88 2.79 16.60
CA VAL A 3 7.63 3.61 15.41
C VAL A 3 6.13 3.87 15.34
N ASP A 4 5.73 5.09 15.01
CA ASP A 4 4.33 5.39 14.75
C ASP A 4 3.84 4.56 13.54
N PRO A 5 2.67 3.91 13.60
CA PRO A 5 2.18 3.08 12.49
C PRO A 5 2.12 3.80 11.14
N SER A 6 1.87 5.12 11.13
CA SER A 6 1.87 5.93 9.90
C SER A 6 3.24 6.08 9.24
N TRP A 7 4.32 5.80 9.98
CA TRP A 7 5.70 5.89 9.51
C TRP A 7 6.37 4.53 9.37
N ALA A 8 5.71 3.44 9.76
CA ALA A 8 6.24 2.10 9.62
C ALA A 8 6.32 1.70 8.14
N SER A 9 7.38 0.96 7.76
CA SER A 9 7.47 0.40 6.42
C SER A 9 6.41 -0.69 6.23
N GLN A 10 5.93 -0.87 5.01
CA GLN A 10 4.96 -1.92 4.69
C GLN A 10 5.58 -3.30 4.88
N SER A 11 6.88 -3.47 4.61
CA SER A 11 7.58 -4.72 4.91
C SER A 11 7.58 -5.03 6.40
N GLN A 12 7.75 -4.03 7.26
CA GLN A 12 7.69 -4.19 8.71
C GLN A 12 6.27 -4.50 9.17
N ALA A 13 5.26 -3.86 8.59
CA ALA A 13 3.85 -4.16 8.88
C ALA A 13 3.52 -5.63 8.56
N LEU A 14 3.89 -6.12 7.37
CA LEU A 14 3.70 -7.53 6.99
C LEU A 14 4.50 -8.50 7.86
N GLN A 15 5.73 -8.15 8.21
CA GLN A 15 6.54 -8.96 9.13
C GLN A 15 5.89 -9.06 10.51
N GLY A 16 5.20 -8.01 10.97
CA GLY A 16 4.43 -8.01 12.21
C GLY A 16 3.32 -9.05 12.23
N PHE A 17 2.56 -9.18 11.13
CA PHE A 17 1.55 -10.23 10.99
C PHE A 17 2.17 -11.63 11.13
N GLY A 18 3.29 -11.87 10.46
CA GLY A 18 3.98 -13.17 10.49
C GLY A 18 4.47 -13.64 11.85
N GLN A 19 4.44 -12.79 12.89
CA GLN A 19 4.73 -13.19 14.26
C GLN A 19 3.54 -13.90 14.95
N PHE A 20 2.32 -13.73 14.42
CA PHE A 20 1.10 -14.33 14.95
C PHE A 20 0.38 -15.20 13.90
N ALA A 21 0.04 -14.61 12.75
CA ALA A 21 -0.62 -15.27 11.64
C ALA A 21 -0.31 -14.55 10.33
N LEU A 22 -0.02 -15.30 9.27
CA LEU A 22 0.21 -14.72 7.95
C LEU A 22 -1.11 -14.22 7.35
N PRO A 23 -1.10 -13.10 6.60
CA PRO A 23 -2.27 -12.73 5.80
C PRO A 23 -2.53 -13.78 4.73
N ASP A 24 -3.80 -14.13 4.51
CA ASP A 24 -4.20 -15.03 3.43
C ASP A 24 -4.00 -14.39 2.04
N MET A 25 -4.18 -13.07 1.95
CA MET A 25 -4.01 -12.29 0.72
C MET A 25 -3.34 -10.94 0.99
N VAL A 26 -2.40 -10.55 0.13
CA VAL A 26 -1.83 -9.20 0.06
C VAL A 26 -2.07 -8.68 -1.35
N LEU A 27 -2.86 -7.63 -1.49
CA LEU A 27 -3.31 -7.10 -2.77
C LEU A 27 -2.53 -5.84 -3.17
N ARG A 28 -2.23 -5.72 -4.47
CA ARG A 28 -1.66 -4.51 -5.06
C ARG A 28 -2.78 -3.62 -5.58
N GLU A 29 -2.57 -2.31 -5.52
CA GLU A 29 -3.56 -1.33 -5.93
C GLU A 29 -4.00 -1.49 -7.39
N ASP A 30 -3.05 -1.76 -8.30
CA ASP A 30 -3.29 -2.00 -9.73
C ASP A 30 -4.04 -3.31 -10.04
N GLN A 31 -4.15 -4.20 -9.04
CA GLN A 31 -4.85 -5.49 -9.13
C GLN A 31 -5.98 -5.59 -8.10
N LEU A 32 -6.35 -4.48 -7.47
CA LEU A 32 -7.19 -4.50 -6.28
C LEU A 32 -8.60 -5.02 -6.59
N GLU A 33 -9.18 -4.59 -7.71
CA GLU A 33 -10.50 -5.03 -8.15
C GLU A 33 -10.55 -6.55 -8.34
N GLN A 34 -9.66 -7.10 -9.16
CA GLN A 34 -9.54 -8.55 -9.39
C GLN A 34 -9.28 -9.32 -8.09
N GLY A 35 -8.40 -8.80 -7.23
CA GLY A 35 -8.05 -9.41 -5.97
C GLY A 35 -9.23 -9.47 -4.99
N LEU A 36 -10.03 -8.41 -4.92
CA LEU A 36 -11.23 -8.35 -4.08
C LEU A 36 -12.35 -9.25 -4.60
N GLU A 37 -12.53 -9.36 -5.91
CA GLU A 37 -13.46 -10.33 -6.52
C GLU A 37 -13.10 -11.77 -6.13
N GLN A 38 -11.81 -12.12 -6.25
CA GLN A 38 -11.31 -13.44 -5.84
C GLN A 38 -11.53 -13.68 -4.35
N LEU A 39 -11.24 -12.70 -3.50
CA LEU A 39 -11.43 -12.80 -2.06
C LEU A 39 -12.91 -13.03 -1.71
N ALA A 40 -13.82 -12.23 -2.30
CA ALA A 40 -15.26 -12.34 -2.07
C ALA A 40 -15.77 -13.74 -2.41
N ALA A 41 -15.36 -14.29 -3.55
CA ALA A 41 -15.70 -15.66 -3.94
C ALA A 41 -15.20 -16.73 -2.95
N GLN A 42 -14.00 -16.55 -2.38
CA GLN A 42 -13.44 -17.50 -1.40
C GLN A 42 -14.21 -17.51 -0.08
N VAL A 43 -14.69 -16.35 0.37
CA VAL A 43 -15.41 -16.22 1.65
C VAL A 43 -16.94 -16.34 1.51
N GLY A 44 -17.44 -16.53 0.29
CA GLY A 44 -18.88 -16.67 0.02
C GLY A 44 -19.65 -15.35 0.13
N CYS A 45 -19.00 -14.23 -0.18
CA CYS A 45 -19.63 -12.91 -0.24
C CYS A 45 -19.80 -12.46 -1.70
N ASP A 46 -20.79 -11.60 -1.95
CA ASP A 46 -20.93 -10.95 -3.24
C ASP A 46 -19.79 -9.91 -3.42
N PRO A 47 -19.16 -9.84 -4.60
CA PRO A 47 -18.15 -8.83 -4.89
C PRO A 47 -18.76 -7.44 -4.82
N TYR A 48 -18.03 -6.50 -4.21
CA TYR A 48 -18.42 -5.10 -4.13
C TYR A 48 -17.48 -4.27 -5.00
N PRO A 49 -18.00 -3.42 -5.90
CA PRO A 49 -17.16 -2.59 -6.75
C PRO A 49 -16.35 -1.61 -5.90
N LEU A 50 -15.14 -1.26 -6.36
CA LEU A 50 -14.34 -0.26 -5.68
C LEU A 50 -15.11 1.07 -5.62
N PRO A 51 -15.23 1.69 -4.43
CA PRO A 51 -15.88 2.99 -4.32
C PRO A 51 -15.05 4.04 -5.04
N GLU A 52 -15.71 4.97 -5.74
CA GLU A 52 -15.05 6.19 -6.17
C GLU A 52 -14.68 7.01 -4.92
N VAL A 53 -13.38 7.29 -4.75
CA VAL A 53 -12.88 8.15 -3.69
C VAL A 53 -12.62 9.52 -4.32
N PRO A 54 -13.44 10.55 -4.05
CA PRO A 54 -13.18 11.88 -4.56
C PRO A 54 -11.91 12.44 -3.94
N ASP A 55 -11.13 13.19 -4.73
CA ASP A 55 -9.99 13.96 -4.23
C ASP A 55 -10.49 15.01 -3.23
N SER A 56 -10.48 14.66 -1.94
CA SER A 56 -10.93 15.56 -0.86
C SER A 56 -9.85 16.54 -0.39
N HIS A 57 -8.64 16.43 -0.94
CA HIS A 57 -7.49 17.23 -0.56
C HIS A 57 -7.37 18.49 -1.42
N PRO A 58 -6.88 19.61 -0.87
CA PRO A 58 -6.76 20.86 -1.59
C PRO A 58 -5.72 20.82 -2.72
N PHE A 59 -4.82 19.83 -2.72
CA PHE A 59 -3.80 19.59 -3.73
C PHE A 59 -3.68 18.09 -3.98
N ARG A 60 -3.41 17.71 -5.23
CA ARG A 60 -3.03 16.35 -5.64
C ARG A 60 -1.60 16.05 -5.18
N LEU A 61 -1.29 14.78 -4.98
CA LEU A 61 0.08 14.37 -4.61
C LEU A 61 1.10 14.79 -5.67
N GLU A 62 0.74 14.69 -6.95
CA GLU A 62 1.56 15.13 -8.09
C GLU A 62 1.95 16.62 -8.04
N GLU A 63 1.15 17.46 -7.39
CA GLU A 63 1.40 18.91 -7.29
C GLU A 63 2.48 19.25 -6.26
N ILE A 64 2.70 18.35 -5.29
CA ILE A 64 3.66 18.56 -4.20
C ILE A 64 4.81 17.58 -4.24
N TYR A 65 4.75 16.54 -5.08
CA TYR A 65 5.76 15.51 -5.19
C TYR A 65 6.88 15.97 -6.13
N ASP A 66 8.12 15.95 -5.61
CA ASP A 66 9.30 16.34 -6.36
C ASP A 66 10.47 15.35 -6.17
N ALA A 67 11.60 15.65 -6.80
CA ALA A 67 12.79 14.82 -6.73
C ALA A 67 13.41 14.77 -5.33
N GLU A 68 13.23 15.81 -4.51
CA GLU A 68 13.74 15.84 -3.14
C GLU A 68 12.92 14.89 -2.26
N ILE A 69 11.60 14.95 -2.36
CA ILE A 69 10.67 14.05 -1.67
C ILE A 69 10.90 12.62 -2.09
N GLU A 70 11.01 12.33 -3.40
CA GLU A 70 11.30 10.98 -3.88
C GLU A 70 12.62 10.43 -3.33
N ALA A 71 13.67 11.26 -3.32
CA ALA A 71 14.96 10.87 -2.77
C ALA A 71 14.86 10.56 -1.26
N ALA A 72 14.18 11.42 -0.50
CA ALA A 72 13.96 11.21 0.93
C ALA A 72 13.12 9.96 1.22
N THR A 73 12.04 9.72 0.46
CA THR A 73 11.20 8.51 0.59
C THR A 73 12.00 7.26 0.25
N ARG A 74 12.83 7.29 -0.80
CA ARG A 74 13.67 6.15 -1.18
C ARG A 74 14.75 5.83 -0.13
N ASP A 75 15.32 6.85 0.51
CA ASP A 75 16.27 6.67 1.60
C ASP A 75 15.59 6.07 2.84
N ALA A 76 14.43 6.61 3.24
CA ALA A 76 13.67 6.14 4.38
C ALA A 76 13.10 4.71 4.19
N TYR A 77 12.66 4.37 2.98
CA TYR A 77 11.91 3.15 2.68
C TYR A 77 12.60 2.25 1.65
N GLN A 78 13.94 2.28 1.56
CA GLN A 78 14.73 1.54 0.57
C GLN A 78 14.35 0.06 0.45
N ARG A 79 14.10 -0.60 1.60
CA ARG A 79 13.69 -2.01 1.63
C ARG A 79 12.37 -2.24 0.91
N ASP A 80 11.40 -1.37 1.10
CA ASP A 80 10.08 -1.49 0.48
C ASP A 80 10.18 -1.31 -1.04
N TYR A 81 10.99 -0.35 -1.51
CA TYR A 81 11.29 -0.21 -2.94
C TYR A 81 11.85 -1.51 -3.53
N MET A 82 12.80 -2.15 -2.84
CA MET A 82 13.39 -3.42 -3.31
C MET A 82 12.42 -4.60 -3.25
N MET A 83 11.70 -4.78 -2.13
CA MET A 83 10.82 -5.92 -1.91
C MET A 83 9.55 -5.84 -2.73
N PHE A 84 9.01 -4.64 -2.91
CA PHE A 84 7.73 -4.42 -3.54
C PHE A 84 7.80 -3.87 -4.97
N GLY A 85 8.99 -3.47 -5.42
CA GLY A 85 9.19 -2.97 -6.78
C GLY A 85 8.62 -1.57 -7.02
N TYR A 86 8.49 -0.75 -5.97
CA TYR A 86 8.00 0.62 -6.09
C TYR A 86 8.89 1.45 -7.03
N LYS A 87 8.26 2.44 -7.68
CA LYS A 87 8.87 3.36 -8.63
C LYS A 87 8.44 4.77 -8.29
N ALA A 88 9.19 5.76 -8.77
CA ALA A 88 8.80 7.15 -8.64
C ALA A 88 7.37 7.36 -9.20
N LEU A 89 6.62 8.22 -8.53
CA LEU A 89 5.32 8.69 -9.01
C LEU A 89 5.54 9.38 -10.37
N ARG A 90 4.69 9.08 -11.34
CA ARG A 90 4.77 9.65 -12.69
C ARG A 90 4.01 10.94 -12.81
#